data_AF-A0A3G9HHA8-F1
#
_entry.id   AF-A0A3G9HHA8-F1
#
_cell.length_a   1.000
_cell.length_b   1.000
_cell.length_c   1.000
_cell.angle_alpha   90.00
_cell.angle_beta   90.00
_cell.angle_gamma   90.00
#
_symmetry.space_group_name_H-M   'P 1'
#
loop_
_entity.id
_entity.type
_entity.pdbx_description
1 polymer ?
#
loop_
_entity_poly.entity_id
_entity_poly.type
_entity_poly.pdbx_seq_one_letter_code
_entity_poly.pdbx_strand_id
1 'polypeptide(L)'
;MKLFSEIFLYVNDILIYAKRAFEIEKIDMFYTGSEAGPVLGLNEYAHTYLGIEAGDFDFDYEMEKGDWYVDQFHFLSVLEAIKNIEGEESPNFTLFFRPPPFVARRSGQFIITTAATVVLALSLPVYNYTYDTYVKISNDRLKKEERELNRLTTSIKNEISTLEKQKKDILARIKAENDLFETKKKILAAIYDKKVNYPMKAKTIVGLGNDMTKFGVRVTKISDEDNLFTLTLYARSEKKITQFIKFLTDKYENRIHADIDKIYKDEKTGIYHGDLKVTVL
;
A
#
# COMPACT_ATOMS: atom_id res chain seq x y z
N MET A 1 -39.60 -36.60 92.48
CA MET A 1 -38.68 -37.30 93.41
C MET A 1 -38.42 -38.75 92.99
N LYS A 2 -39.43 -39.63 92.85
CA LYS A 2 -39.20 -41.05 92.43
C LYS A 2 -38.39 -41.22 91.13
N LEU A 3 -38.69 -40.43 90.10
CA LEU A 3 -38.02 -40.53 88.79
C LEU A 3 -36.51 -40.28 88.87
N PHE A 4 -36.08 -39.24 89.59
CA PHE A 4 -34.65 -38.97 89.78
C PHE A 4 -33.97 -40.06 90.61
N SER A 5 -34.63 -40.60 91.64
CA SER A 5 -34.09 -41.74 92.40
C SER A 5 -33.79 -42.93 91.49
N GLU A 6 -34.74 -43.29 90.63
CA GLU A 6 -34.59 -44.41 89.70
C GLU A 6 -33.46 -44.15 88.69
N ILE A 7 -33.38 -42.94 88.13
CA ILE A 7 -32.31 -42.56 87.20
C ILE A 7 -30.92 -42.67 87.86
N PHE A 8 -30.75 -42.13 89.07
CA PHE A 8 -29.45 -42.18 89.75
C PHE A 8 -29.06 -43.58 90.21
N LEU A 9 -30.03 -44.47 90.50
CA LEU A 9 -29.74 -45.89 90.71
C LEU A 9 -29.20 -46.55 89.43
N TYR A 10 -29.81 -46.30 88.27
CA TYR A 10 -29.30 -46.80 86.99
C TYR A 10 -27.91 -46.23 86.67
N VAL A 11 -27.68 -44.92 86.92
CA VAL A 11 -26.37 -44.31 86.75
C VAL A 11 -25.34 -44.98 87.67
N ASN A 12 -25.68 -45.26 88.92
CA ASN A 12 -24.79 -45.97 89.85
C ASN A 12 -24.40 -47.36 89.31
N ASP A 13 -25.37 -48.13 88.80
CA ASP A 13 -25.09 -49.45 88.20
C ASP A 13 -24.14 -49.34 87.00
N ILE A 14 -24.33 -48.33 86.15
CA ILE A 14 -23.43 -48.04 85.02
C ILE A 14 -22.03 -47.68 85.52
N LEU A 15 -21.90 -46.85 86.56
CA LEU A 15 -20.62 -46.46 87.13
C LEU A 15 -19.89 -47.65 87.77
N ILE A 16 -20.60 -48.52 88.49
CA ILE A 16 -20.04 -49.75 89.06
C ILE A 16 -19.55 -50.67 87.95
N TYR A 17 -20.34 -50.84 86.90
CA TYR A 17 -19.95 -51.63 85.74
C TYR A 17 -18.70 -51.05 85.06
N ALA A 18 -18.69 -49.74 84.79
CA ALA A 18 -17.56 -49.05 84.16
C ALA A 18 -16.28 -49.15 85.02
N LYS A 19 -16.38 -48.95 86.33
CA LYS A 19 -15.26 -49.13 87.26
C LYS A 19 -14.65 -50.53 87.16
N ARG A 20 -15.49 -51.56 87.07
CA ARG A 20 -15.02 -52.95 86.95
C ARG A 20 -14.45 -53.25 85.56
N ALA A 21 -15.09 -52.77 84.50
CA ALA A 21 -14.70 -53.07 83.12
C ALA A 21 -13.41 -52.36 82.68
N PHE A 22 -13.17 -51.15 83.20
CA PHE A 22 -12.03 -50.31 82.85
C PHE A 22 -10.99 -50.18 83.99
N GLU A 23 -11.12 -50.98 85.06
CA GLU A 23 -10.22 -50.98 86.21
C GLU A 23 -10.04 -49.59 86.87
N ILE A 24 -11.11 -48.80 86.94
CA ILE A 24 -11.09 -47.45 87.54
C ILE A 24 -11.19 -47.57 89.06
N GLU A 25 -10.11 -47.22 89.77
CA GLU A 25 -10.04 -47.29 91.24
C GLU A 25 -11.05 -46.36 91.94
N LYS A 26 -11.12 -45.10 91.49
CA LYS A 26 -12.00 -44.08 92.08
C LYS A 26 -12.51 -43.12 91.00
N ILE A 27 -13.75 -42.67 91.17
CA ILE A 27 -14.30 -41.54 90.41
C ILE A 27 -14.33 -40.38 91.41
N ASP A 28 -13.60 -39.32 91.10
CA ASP A 28 -13.42 -38.20 92.03
C ASP A 28 -14.61 -37.24 92.01
N MET A 29 -15.14 -36.93 90.82
CA MET A 29 -16.21 -35.96 90.67
C MET A 29 -17.21 -36.37 89.59
N PHE A 30 -18.48 -36.06 89.83
CA PHE A 30 -19.58 -36.25 88.92
C PHE A 30 -20.17 -34.89 88.51
N TYR A 31 -19.99 -34.50 87.26
CA TYR A 31 -20.51 -33.22 86.77
C TYR A 31 -21.88 -33.39 86.16
N THR A 32 -22.82 -32.51 86.51
CA THR A 32 -24.16 -32.49 85.92
C THR A 32 -24.42 -31.21 85.15
N GLY A 33 -24.98 -31.35 83.95
CA GLY A 33 -25.31 -30.24 83.06
C GLY A 33 -26.67 -30.46 82.42
N SER A 34 -27.28 -29.40 81.92
CA SER A 34 -28.58 -29.42 81.26
C SER A 34 -28.66 -28.30 80.24
N GLU A 35 -29.12 -28.61 79.02
CA GLU A 35 -29.34 -27.63 77.96
C GLU A 35 -30.33 -26.53 78.37
N ALA A 36 -31.25 -26.82 79.29
CA ALA A 36 -32.26 -25.89 79.79
C ALA A 36 -31.77 -25.00 80.96
N GLY A 37 -30.49 -25.12 81.35
CA GLY A 37 -29.90 -24.42 82.49
C GLY A 37 -29.75 -25.28 83.76
N PRO A 38 -29.16 -24.71 84.83
CA PRO A 38 -28.82 -25.43 86.05
C PRO A 38 -30.08 -25.89 86.81
N VAL A 39 -30.08 -27.15 87.23
CA VAL A 39 -31.17 -27.76 88.01
C VAL A 39 -30.83 -27.70 89.50
N LEU A 40 -31.53 -26.85 90.26
CA LEU A 40 -31.26 -26.68 91.69
C LEU A 40 -31.41 -28.00 92.46
N GLY A 41 -30.41 -28.29 93.31
CA GLY A 41 -30.40 -29.47 94.18
C GLY A 41 -30.03 -30.79 93.49
N LEU A 42 -29.75 -30.78 92.18
CA LEU A 42 -29.36 -32.00 91.45
C LEU A 42 -28.02 -32.56 91.94
N ASN A 43 -27.06 -31.70 92.27
CA ASN A 43 -25.75 -32.11 92.79
C ASN A 43 -25.85 -32.76 94.16
N GLU A 44 -26.62 -32.19 95.09
CA GLU A 44 -26.86 -32.78 96.41
C GLU A 44 -27.52 -34.16 96.28
N TYR A 45 -28.44 -34.27 95.32
CA TYR A 45 -29.10 -35.52 95.00
C TYR A 45 -28.13 -36.57 94.41
N ALA A 46 -27.32 -36.18 93.43
CA ALA A 46 -26.29 -37.04 92.84
C ALA A 46 -25.29 -37.51 93.89
N HIS A 47 -24.84 -36.62 94.78
CA HIS A 47 -23.92 -36.97 95.87
C HIS A 47 -24.53 -37.99 96.83
N THR A 48 -25.79 -37.80 97.21
CA THR A 48 -26.49 -38.69 98.15
C THR A 48 -26.66 -40.11 97.59
N TYR A 49 -26.97 -40.24 96.29
CA TYR A 49 -27.25 -41.55 95.67
C TYR A 49 -26.00 -42.24 95.12
N LEU A 50 -25.01 -41.50 94.63
CA LEU A 50 -23.79 -42.06 94.04
C LEU A 50 -22.64 -42.16 95.05
N GLY A 51 -22.67 -41.41 96.15
CA GLY A 51 -21.57 -41.32 97.12
C GLY A 51 -20.31 -40.66 96.55
N ILE A 52 -20.43 -39.96 95.43
CA ILE A 52 -19.35 -39.27 94.70
C ILE A 52 -19.61 -37.76 94.80
N GLU A 53 -18.57 -36.94 94.94
CA GLU A 53 -18.72 -35.48 94.92
C GLU A 53 -19.33 -35.04 93.60
N ALA A 54 -20.38 -34.22 93.65
CA ALA A 54 -21.09 -33.78 92.46
C ALA A 54 -21.05 -32.26 92.33
N GLY A 55 -20.86 -31.76 91.12
CA GLY A 55 -20.85 -30.33 90.83
C GLY A 55 -21.48 -30.01 89.49
N ASP A 56 -21.66 -28.72 89.24
CA ASP A 56 -22.19 -28.25 87.96
C ASP A 56 -21.15 -28.43 86.86
N PHE A 57 -21.60 -28.93 85.71
CA PHE A 57 -20.84 -28.93 84.47
C PHE A 57 -20.82 -27.49 83.94
N ASP A 58 -19.98 -26.64 84.55
CA ASP A 58 -19.73 -25.27 84.11
C ASP A 58 -18.24 -24.98 84.22
N PHE A 59 -17.55 -25.13 83.09
CA PHE A 59 -16.13 -24.82 82.98
C PHE A 59 -15.94 -23.44 82.36
N ASP A 60 -14.89 -22.75 82.82
CA ASP A 60 -14.46 -21.50 82.19
C ASP A 60 -13.48 -21.83 81.06
N TYR A 61 -13.89 -21.51 79.82
CA TYR A 61 -13.07 -21.69 78.62
C TYR A 61 -12.48 -20.36 78.12
N GLU A 62 -12.46 -19.32 78.95
CA GLU A 62 -11.97 -17.98 78.60
C GLU A 62 -12.74 -17.33 77.43
N MET A 63 -14.00 -17.74 77.25
CA MET A 63 -14.90 -17.19 76.21
C MET A 63 -15.88 -16.19 76.82
N GLU A 64 -16.10 -15.07 76.15
CA GLU A 64 -17.10 -14.09 76.57
C GLU A 64 -18.50 -14.72 76.57
N LYS A 65 -19.10 -14.83 77.76
CA LYS A 65 -20.51 -15.23 77.92
C LYS A 65 -21.37 -13.97 77.83
N GLY A 66 -22.33 -13.94 76.90
CA GLY A 66 -23.35 -12.89 76.87
C GLY A 66 -24.41 -13.06 77.97
N ASP A 67 -25.47 -12.26 77.93
CA ASP A 67 -26.57 -12.33 78.91
C ASP A 67 -27.42 -13.63 78.85
N TRP A 68 -27.19 -14.48 77.86
CA TRP A 68 -27.93 -15.71 77.63
C TRP A 68 -27.14 -16.93 78.09
N TYR A 69 -27.82 -17.90 78.71
CA TYR A 69 -27.20 -19.19 79.04
C TYR A 69 -26.74 -19.90 77.77
N VAL A 70 -25.45 -20.26 77.73
CA VAL A 70 -24.85 -21.07 76.68
C VAL A 70 -24.44 -22.40 77.30
N ASP A 71 -24.95 -23.49 76.74
CA ASP A 71 -24.61 -24.83 77.19
C ASP A 71 -23.13 -25.17 76.89
N GLN A 72 -22.56 -26.03 77.71
CA GLN A 72 -21.15 -26.43 77.63
C GLN A 72 -20.82 -27.19 76.34
N PHE A 73 -21.75 -27.96 75.77
CA PHE A 73 -21.51 -28.60 74.47
C PHE A 73 -21.36 -27.57 73.34
N HIS A 74 -21.98 -26.41 73.47
CA HIS A 74 -21.80 -25.32 72.53
C HIS A 74 -20.39 -24.72 72.64
N PHE A 75 -19.89 -24.50 73.86
CA PHE A 75 -18.50 -24.08 74.08
C PHE A 75 -17.50 -25.08 73.52
N LEU A 76 -17.70 -26.38 73.76
CA LEU A 76 -16.85 -27.43 73.18
C LEU A 76 -16.89 -27.45 71.65
N SER A 77 -18.06 -27.19 71.05
CA SER A 77 -18.20 -27.08 69.60
C SER A 77 -17.43 -25.89 69.02
N VAL A 78 -17.46 -24.75 69.71
CA VAL A 78 -16.70 -23.55 69.31
C VAL A 78 -15.20 -23.78 69.45
N LEU A 79 -14.75 -24.38 70.55
CA LEU A 79 -13.35 -24.77 70.74
C LEU A 79 -12.85 -25.66 69.60
N GLU A 80 -13.66 -26.65 69.22
CA GLU A 80 -13.30 -27.56 68.12
C GLU A 80 -13.31 -26.85 66.75
N ALA A 81 -14.20 -25.88 66.55
CA ALA A 81 -14.19 -25.04 65.35
C ALA A 81 -12.92 -24.17 65.27
N ILE A 82 -12.47 -23.59 66.39
CA ILE A 82 -11.22 -22.82 66.47
C ILE A 82 -10.03 -23.71 66.09
N LYS A 83 -9.93 -24.90 66.68
CA LYS A 83 -8.87 -25.87 66.37
C LYS A 83 -8.84 -26.27 64.89
N ASN A 84 -10.01 -26.50 64.27
CA ASN A 84 -10.10 -26.75 62.83
C ASN A 84 -9.55 -25.59 61.99
N ILE A 85 -9.85 -24.34 62.39
CA ILE A 85 -9.37 -23.15 61.68
C ILE A 85 -7.85 -23.03 61.82
N GLU A 86 -7.30 -23.40 62.98
CA GLU A 86 -5.86 -23.43 63.25
C GLU A 86 -5.12 -24.58 62.54
N GLY A 87 -5.86 -25.48 61.88
CA GLY A 87 -5.31 -26.55 61.04
C GLY A 87 -5.13 -27.87 61.77
N GLU A 88 -5.63 -28.01 63.00
CA GLU A 88 -5.74 -29.30 63.65
C GLU A 88 -6.85 -30.14 63.00
N GLU A 89 -6.58 -31.42 62.76
CA GLU A 89 -7.60 -32.33 62.23
C GLU A 89 -8.60 -32.67 63.33
N SER A 90 -9.86 -32.25 63.15
CA SER A 90 -10.92 -32.70 64.03
C SER A 90 -11.15 -34.21 63.94
N PRO A 91 -11.48 -34.86 65.07
CA PRO A 91 -11.97 -36.22 65.04
C PRO A 91 -13.25 -36.30 64.20
N ASN A 92 -13.35 -37.32 63.36
CA ASN A 92 -14.59 -37.58 62.64
C ASN A 92 -15.61 -38.19 63.60
N PHE A 93 -16.56 -37.39 64.07
CA PHE A 93 -17.66 -37.85 64.92
C PHE A 93 -18.78 -38.58 64.15
N THR A 94 -18.62 -38.78 62.83
CA THR A 94 -19.61 -39.47 61.99
C THR A 94 -19.09 -40.81 61.47
N LEU A 95 -20.00 -41.74 61.17
CA LEU A 95 -19.67 -43.02 60.53
C LEU A 95 -19.20 -42.84 59.07
N PHE A 96 -19.36 -41.65 58.48
CA PHE A 96 -19.03 -41.37 57.10
C PHE A 96 -17.71 -40.62 56.99
N PHE A 97 -16.79 -41.09 56.16
CA PHE A 97 -15.57 -40.35 55.86
C PHE A 97 -15.90 -39.09 55.03
N ARG A 98 -15.23 -37.98 55.34
CA ARG A 98 -15.30 -36.77 54.52
C ARG A 98 -14.90 -37.12 53.08
N PRO A 99 -15.67 -36.70 52.05
CA PRO A 99 -15.30 -36.98 50.68
C PRO A 99 -13.96 -36.31 50.35
N PRO A 100 -13.09 -36.96 49.54
CA PRO A 100 -11.81 -36.39 49.17
C PRO A 100 -12.00 -35.06 48.41
N PRO A 101 -10.98 -34.18 48.45
CA PRO A 101 -11.01 -32.91 47.73
C PRO A 101 -11.25 -33.13 46.24
N PHE A 102 -11.79 -32.12 45.56
CA PHE A 102 -12.23 -32.23 44.17
C PHE A 102 -11.15 -32.80 43.24
N VAL A 103 -9.89 -32.37 43.41
CA VAL A 103 -8.74 -32.81 42.60
C VAL A 103 -8.44 -34.31 42.75
N ALA A 104 -8.68 -34.87 43.94
CA ALA A 104 -8.48 -36.29 44.22
C ALA A 104 -9.69 -37.16 43.83
N ARG A 105 -10.85 -36.55 43.56
CA ARG A 105 -12.06 -37.26 43.16
C ARG A 105 -11.98 -37.65 41.68
N ARG A 106 -12.39 -38.88 41.35
CA ARG A 106 -12.42 -39.39 39.95
C ARG A 106 -13.16 -38.45 38.98
N SER A 107 -14.29 -37.87 39.40
CA SER A 107 -15.04 -36.92 38.57
C SER A 107 -14.29 -35.59 38.38
N GLY A 108 -13.55 -35.13 39.38
CA GLY A 108 -12.73 -33.93 39.26
C GLY A 108 -11.54 -34.15 38.34
N GLN A 109 -10.87 -35.29 38.45
CA GLN A 109 -9.81 -35.70 37.52
C GLN A 109 -10.31 -35.72 36.08
N PHE A 110 -11.49 -36.31 35.82
CA PHE A 110 -12.10 -36.33 34.49
C PHE A 110 -12.36 -34.93 33.92
N ILE A 111 -12.88 -34.01 34.73
CA ILE A 111 -13.14 -32.63 34.30
C ILE A 111 -11.83 -31.92 33.98
N ILE A 112 -10.82 -32.05 34.85
CA ILE A 112 -9.50 -31.42 34.67
C ILE A 112 -8.83 -31.94 33.40
N THR A 113 -8.81 -33.26 33.18
CA THR A 113 -8.20 -33.86 31.98
C THR A 113 -8.93 -33.45 30.71
N THR A 114 -10.26 -33.38 30.75
CA THR A 114 -11.07 -32.95 29.60
C THR A 114 -10.77 -31.49 29.26
N ALA A 115 -10.78 -30.61 30.26
CA ALA A 115 -10.45 -29.20 30.07
C ALA A 115 -9.03 -29.02 29.50
N ALA A 116 -8.04 -29.73 30.06
CA ALA A 116 -6.67 -29.70 29.55
C ALA A 116 -6.58 -30.17 28.09
N THR A 117 -7.29 -31.24 27.74
CA THR A 117 -7.32 -31.78 26.37
C THR A 117 -7.95 -30.81 25.39
N VAL A 118 -9.03 -30.12 25.79
CA VAL A 118 -9.69 -29.09 24.96
C VAL A 118 -8.75 -27.91 24.72
N VAL A 119 -8.04 -27.44 25.75
CA VAL A 119 -7.06 -26.36 25.60
C VAL A 119 -5.93 -26.77 24.64
N LEU A 120 -5.41 -27.99 24.78
CA LEU A 120 -4.38 -28.51 23.88
C LEU A 120 -4.90 -28.66 22.44
N ALA A 121 -6.10 -29.20 22.25
CA ALA A 121 -6.70 -29.39 20.93
C ALA A 121 -6.98 -28.06 20.21
N LEU A 122 -7.38 -27.01 20.95
CA LEU A 122 -7.66 -25.70 20.40
C LEU A 122 -6.41 -24.84 20.16
N SER A 123 -5.27 -25.17 20.77
CA SER A 123 -4.03 -24.40 20.64
C SER A 123 -3.59 -24.20 19.18
N LEU A 124 -3.57 -25.28 18.39
CA LEU A 124 -3.16 -25.26 16.98
C LEU A 124 -4.15 -24.48 16.08
N PRO A 125 -5.47 -24.73 16.12
CA PRO A 125 -6.44 -23.94 15.36
C PRO A 125 -6.37 -22.45 15.68
N VAL A 126 -6.28 -22.08 16.96
CA VAL A 126 -6.20 -20.67 17.39
C VAL A 126 -4.92 -20.02 16.89
N TYR A 127 -3.77 -20.69 17.00
CA TYR A 127 -2.52 -20.19 16.46
C TYR A 127 -2.59 -19.96 14.94
N ASN A 128 -3.08 -20.94 14.19
CA ASN A 128 -3.18 -20.83 12.74
C ASN A 128 -4.14 -19.72 12.30
N TYR A 129 -5.28 -19.58 12.99
CA TYR A 129 -6.26 -18.53 12.71
C TYR A 129 -5.70 -17.13 12.99
N THR A 130 -5.04 -16.96 14.14
CA THR A 130 -4.42 -15.68 14.51
C THR A 130 -3.26 -15.31 13.58
N TYR A 131 -2.46 -16.28 13.16
CA TYR A 131 -1.41 -16.05 12.17
C TYR A 131 -1.97 -15.68 10.78
N ASP A 132 -2.98 -16.39 10.28
CA ASP A 132 -3.61 -16.09 8.99
C ASP A 132 -4.25 -14.70 8.97
N THR A 133 -4.93 -14.30 10.06
CA THR A 133 -5.51 -12.96 10.19
C THR A 133 -4.45 -11.87 10.19
N TYR A 134 -3.32 -12.07 10.89
CA TYR A 134 -2.18 -11.15 10.85
C TYR A 134 -1.60 -10.99 9.43
N VAL A 135 -1.41 -12.11 8.72
CA VAL A 135 -0.90 -12.11 7.35
C VAL A 135 -1.88 -11.42 6.40
N LYS A 136 -3.18 -11.67 6.53
CA LYS A 136 -4.22 -11.02 5.71
C LYS A 136 -4.22 -9.51 5.88
N ILE A 137 -4.16 -9.00 7.12
CA ILE A 137 -4.12 -7.56 7.39
C ILE A 137 -2.88 -6.92 6.73
N SER A 138 -1.72 -7.57 6.85
CA SER A 138 -0.48 -7.10 6.24
C SER A 138 -0.56 -7.08 4.72
N ASN A 139 -1.10 -8.15 4.12
CA ASN A 139 -1.32 -8.25 2.67
C ASN A 139 -2.31 -7.22 2.16
N ASP A 140 -3.39 -6.95 2.89
CA ASP A 140 -4.38 -5.96 2.48
C ASP A 140 -3.81 -4.53 2.53
N ARG A 141 -2.92 -4.25 3.50
CA ARG A 141 -2.18 -2.98 3.54
C ARG A 141 -1.26 -2.85 2.32
N LEU A 142 -0.44 -3.86 2.05
CA LEU A 142 0.48 -3.89 0.91
C LEU A 142 -0.26 -3.77 -0.42
N LYS A 143 -1.39 -4.47 -0.59
CA LYS A 143 -2.24 -4.35 -1.80
C LYS A 143 -2.83 -2.97 -1.98
N LYS A 144 -3.15 -2.24 -0.90
CA LYS A 144 -3.61 -0.86 -1.01
C LYS A 144 -2.47 0.05 -1.48
N GLU A 145 -1.30 -0.05 -0.85
CA GLU A 145 -0.10 0.70 -1.24
C GLU A 145 0.28 0.43 -2.71
N GLU A 146 0.25 -0.84 -3.13
CA GLU A 146 0.51 -1.25 -4.52
C GLU A 146 -0.49 -0.64 -5.51
N ARG A 147 -1.79 -0.63 -5.17
CA ARG A 147 -2.83 -0.02 -6.01
C ARG A 147 -2.64 1.47 -6.17
N GLU A 148 -2.27 2.17 -5.09
CA GLU A 148 -1.99 3.60 -5.13
C GLU A 148 -0.75 3.90 -5.98
N LEU A 149 0.32 3.13 -5.80
CA LEU A 149 1.55 3.26 -6.60
C LEU A 149 1.30 2.96 -8.08
N ASN A 150 0.51 1.92 -8.39
CA ASN A 150 0.16 1.57 -9.76
C ASN A 150 -0.72 2.66 -10.42
N ARG A 151 -1.64 3.28 -9.67
CA ARG A 151 -2.40 4.44 -10.16
C ARG A 151 -1.49 5.61 -10.51
N LEU A 152 -0.57 5.95 -9.60
CA LEU A 152 0.39 7.03 -9.82
C LEU A 152 1.29 6.74 -11.03
N THR A 153 1.83 5.52 -11.10
CA THR A 153 2.68 5.07 -12.21
C THR A 153 1.94 5.13 -13.54
N THR A 154 0.68 4.70 -13.58
CA THR A 154 -0.16 4.77 -14.78
C THR A 154 -0.44 6.22 -15.17
N SER A 155 -0.71 7.10 -14.20
CA SER A 155 -0.90 8.54 -14.46
C SER A 155 0.34 9.16 -15.08
N ILE A 156 1.52 8.93 -14.48
CA ILE A 156 2.80 9.43 -14.99
C ILE A 156 3.08 8.87 -16.39
N LYS A 157 2.84 7.58 -16.63
CA LYS A 157 3.05 6.97 -17.95
C LYS A 157 2.14 7.59 -19.01
N ASN A 158 0.89 7.89 -18.67
CA ASN A 158 -0.03 8.58 -19.57
C ASN A 158 0.43 10.01 -19.87
N GLU A 159 0.91 10.74 -18.85
CA GLU A 159 1.44 12.09 -19.00
C GLU A 159 2.72 12.13 -19.85
N ILE A 160 3.63 11.18 -19.67
CA ILE A 160 4.81 11.04 -20.54
C ILE A 160 4.36 10.77 -21.99
N SER A 161 3.38 9.89 -22.20
CA SER A 161 2.87 9.59 -23.54
C SER A 161 2.22 10.80 -24.21
N THR A 162 1.50 11.64 -23.47
CA THR A 162 0.91 12.88 -24.01
C THR A 162 1.99 13.91 -24.33
N LEU A 163 2.97 14.09 -23.45
CA LEU A 163 4.11 14.99 -23.68
C LEU A 163 4.95 14.57 -24.89
N GLU A 164 5.18 13.27 -25.09
CA GLU A 164 5.86 12.75 -26.28
C GLU A 164 5.09 13.05 -27.57
N LYS A 165 3.77 12.88 -27.56
CA LYS A 165 2.91 13.26 -28.71
C LYS A 165 2.97 14.75 -28.98
N GLN A 166 2.89 15.59 -27.95
CA GLN A 166 3.01 17.05 -28.08
C GLN A 166 4.38 17.45 -28.64
N LYS A 167 5.47 16.86 -28.13
CA LYS A 167 6.82 17.08 -28.64
C LYS A 167 6.92 16.72 -30.13
N LYS A 168 6.35 15.59 -30.54
CA LYS A 168 6.33 15.16 -31.94
C LYS A 168 5.54 16.12 -32.83
N ASP A 169 4.38 16.60 -32.36
CA ASP A 169 3.56 17.58 -33.09
C ASP A 169 4.30 18.92 -33.25
N ILE A 170 4.91 19.43 -32.17
CA ILE A 170 5.71 20.65 -32.18
C ILE A 170 6.90 20.52 -33.15
N LEU A 171 7.62 19.41 -33.12
CA LEU A 171 8.73 19.17 -34.06
C LEU A 171 8.25 19.13 -35.52
N ALA A 172 7.08 18.56 -35.78
CA ALA A 172 6.49 18.56 -37.12
C ALA A 172 6.15 19.99 -37.59
N ARG A 173 5.57 20.81 -36.71
CA ARG A 173 5.28 22.23 -37.00
C ARG A 173 6.55 23.04 -37.25
N ILE A 174 7.58 22.87 -36.42
CA ILE A 174 8.89 23.53 -36.61
C ILE A 174 9.49 23.15 -37.95
N LYS A 175 9.43 21.87 -38.32
CA LYS A 175 9.92 21.41 -39.63
C LYS A 175 9.17 22.07 -40.78
N ALA A 176 7.84 22.08 -40.72
CA ALA A 176 7.01 22.72 -41.74
C ALA A 176 7.29 24.22 -41.88
N GLU A 177 7.46 24.93 -40.76
CA GLU A 177 7.79 26.37 -40.77
C GLU A 177 9.20 26.62 -41.34
N ASN A 178 10.19 25.79 -40.99
CA ASN A 178 11.53 25.87 -41.56
C ASN A 178 11.54 25.60 -43.07
N ASP A 179 10.80 24.60 -43.54
CA ASP A 179 10.66 24.29 -44.96
C ASP A 179 10.03 25.48 -45.72
N LEU A 180 9.02 26.12 -45.12
CA LEU A 180 8.37 27.32 -45.66
C LEU A 180 9.32 28.53 -45.67
N PHE A 181 10.09 28.72 -44.60
CA PHE A 181 11.12 29.75 -44.50
C PHE A 181 12.21 29.59 -45.57
N GLU A 182 12.77 28.38 -45.72
CA GLU A 182 13.79 28.09 -46.73
C GLU A 182 13.23 28.24 -48.16
N THR A 183 11.97 27.87 -48.38
CA THR A 183 11.28 28.12 -49.66
C THR A 183 11.17 29.61 -49.94
N LYS A 184 10.69 30.42 -48.97
CA LYS A 184 10.62 31.88 -49.11
C LYS A 184 12.00 32.50 -49.37
N LYS A 185 13.03 32.05 -48.66
CA LYS A 185 14.42 32.48 -48.85
C LYS A 185 14.94 32.17 -50.25
N LYS A 186 14.70 30.96 -50.78
CA LYS A 186 15.04 30.59 -52.15
C LYS A 186 14.31 31.45 -53.18
N ILE A 187 13.01 31.70 -52.99
CA ILE A 187 12.23 32.59 -53.86
C ILE A 187 12.81 34.01 -53.83
N LEU A 188 13.10 34.56 -52.65
CA LEU A 188 13.71 35.88 -52.49
C LEU A 188 15.08 35.96 -53.19
N ALA A 189 15.91 34.93 -53.04
CA ALA A 189 17.20 34.83 -53.73
C ALA A 189 17.01 34.80 -55.26
N ALA A 190 16.06 34.01 -55.77
CA ALA A 190 15.75 33.96 -57.19
C ALA A 190 15.19 35.29 -57.74
N ILE A 191 14.35 35.98 -56.96
CA ILE A 191 13.85 37.33 -57.31
C ILE A 191 15.01 38.32 -57.34
N TYR A 192 15.90 38.28 -56.35
CA TYR A 192 17.08 39.13 -56.29
C TYR A 192 17.99 38.90 -57.51
N ASP A 193 18.31 37.64 -57.80
CA ASP A 193 19.12 37.26 -58.96
C ASP A 193 18.49 37.72 -60.27
N LYS A 194 17.19 37.48 -60.47
CA LYS A 194 16.45 37.96 -61.65
C LYS A 194 16.35 39.49 -61.73
N LYS A 195 16.42 40.21 -60.61
CA LYS A 195 16.35 41.68 -60.59
C LYS A 195 17.72 42.33 -60.81
N VAL A 196 18.78 41.75 -60.26
CA VAL A 196 20.13 42.33 -60.22
C VAL A 196 21.02 41.78 -61.33
N ASN A 197 20.97 40.47 -61.57
CA ASN A 197 21.87 39.77 -62.50
C ASN A 197 21.22 39.48 -63.86
N TYR A 198 19.93 39.77 -64.08
CA TYR A 198 19.31 39.56 -65.39
C TYR A 198 19.79 40.62 -66.39
N PRO A 199 20.59 40.27 -67.41
CA PRO A 199 20.90 41.20 -68.48
C PRO A 199 19.59 41.52 -69.18
N MET A 200 19.17 42.78 -69.10
CA MET A 200 17.88 43.21 -69.65
C MET A 200 17.87 42.92 -71.16
N LYS A 201 17.27 41.79 -71.58
CA LYS A 201 17.26 41.30 -72.98
C LYS A 201 16.91 42.42 -73.96
N ALA A 202 15.93 43.24 -73.60
CA ALA A 202 15.52 44.42 -74.35
C ALA A 202 16.66 45.44 -74.55
N LYS A 203 17.46 45.75 -73.52
CA LYS A 203 18.62 46.66 -73.63
C LYS A 203 19.71 46.07 -74.54
N THR A 204 19.94 44.76 -74.46
CA THR A 204 20.90 44.06 -75.32
C THR A 204 20.44 44.08 -76.78
N ILE A 205 19.17 43.76 -77.06
CA ILE A 205 18.59 43.81 -78.41
C ILE A 205 18.65 45.23 -79.00
N VAL A 206 18.33 46.26 -78.20
CA VAL A 206 18.42 47.66 -78.63
C VAL A 206 19.88 48.06 -78.91
N GLY A 207 20.83 47.64 -78.07
CA GLY A 207 22.26 47.85 -78.29
C GLY A 207 22.76 47.21 -79.59
N LEU A 208 22.40 45.94 -79.81
CA LEU A 208 22.71 45.20 -81.04
C LEU A 208 22.10 45.87 -82.27
N GLY A 209 20.82 46.26 -82.24
CA GLY A 209 20.17 46.95 -83.35
C GLY A 209 20.81 48.29 -83.72
N ASN A 210 21.25 49.06 -82.72
CA ASN A 210 22.00 50.30 -82.94
C ASN A 210 23.36 50.04 -83.58
N ASP A 211 24.08 49.01 -83.11
CA ASP A 211 25.39 48.66 -83.67
C ASP A 211 25.24 48.09 -85.10
N MET A 212 24.23 47.27 -85.37
CA MET A 212 23.90 46.76 -86.71
C MET A 212 23.68 47.88 -87.74
N THR A 213 22.96 48.92 -87.32
CA THR A 213 22.65 50.08 -88.18
C THR A 213 23.92 50.79 -88.63
N LYS A 214 24.95 50.87 -87.78
CA LYS A 214 26.26 51.48 -88.12
C LYS A 214 26.99 50.74 -89.23
N PHE A 215 26.84 49.42 -89.32
CA PHE A 215 27.44 48.59 -90.37
C PHE A 215 26.53 48.40 -91.59
N GLY A 216 25.32 48.98 -91.57
CA GLY A 216 24.34 48.86 -92.65
C GLY A 216 23.76 47.44 -92.79
N VAL A 217 23.73 46.70 -91.68
CA VAL A 217 23.08 45.39 -91.56
C VAL A 217 21.72 45.60 -90.88
N ARG A 218 20.69 44.87 -91.30
CA ARG A 218 19.33 44.98 -90.74
C ARG A 218 18.78 43.61 -90.38
N VAL A 219 17.79 43.57 -89.50
CA VAL A 219 17.12 42.34 -89.06
C VAL A 219 15.75 42.22 -89.73
N THR A 220 15.39 41.03 -90.20
CA THR A 220 14.02 40.72 -90.64
C THR A 220 13.22 39.99 -89.59
N LYS A 221 13.86 39.10 -88.81
CA LYS A 221 13.22 38.28 -87.79
C LYS A 221 14.14 38.12 -86.57
N ILE A 222 13.52 38.19 -85.39
CA ILE A 222 14.14 37.86 -84.11
C ILE A 222 13.35 36.69 -83.52
N SER A 223 14.04 35.59 -83.19
CA SER A 223 13.48 34.45 -82.45
C SER A 223 14.22 34.33 -81.12
N ASP A 224 13.49 34.15 -80.02
CA ASP A 224 14.05 33.93 -78.66
C ASP A 224 13.53 32.58 -78.16
N GLU A 225 14.46 31.63 -77.96
CA GLU A 225 14.20 30.34 -77.33
C GLU A 225 15.30 30.12 -76.28
N ASP A 226 14.91 30.01 -75.00
CA ASP A 226 15.77 29.60 -73.87
C ASP A 226 17.22 30.14 -73.88
N ASN A 227 17.37 31.48 -73.89
CA ASN A 227 18.64 32.23 -73.89
C ASN A 227 19.46 32.20 -75.20
N LEU A 228 18.89 31.65 -76.28
CA LEU A 228 19.43 31.75 -77.62
C LEU A 228 18.61 32.74 -78.45
N PHE A 229 19.23 33.85 -78.86
CA PHE A 229 18.64 34.75 -79.83
C PHE A 229 19.08 34.36 -81.22
N THR A 230 18.13 34.05 -82.10
CA THR A 230 18.40 33.90 -83.53
C THR A 230 17.95 35.16 -84.26
N LEU A 231 18.91 35.89 -84.81
CA LEU A 231 18.70 37.10 -85.59
C LEU A 231 18.91 36.78 -87.06
N THR A 232 17.82 36.84 -87.86
CA THR A 232 17.94 36.73 -89.31
C THR A 232 18.36 38.09 -89.86
N LEU A 233 19.61 38.18 -90.30
CA LEU A 233 20.27 39.38 -90.80
C LEU A 233 20.12 39.50 -92.31
N TYR A 234 20.11 40.74 -92.82
CA TYR A 234 20.29 41.03 -94.24
C TYR A 234 21.17 42.25 -94.49
N ALA A 235 21.97 42.21 -95.55
CA ALA A 235 22.83 43.31 -95.96
C ALA A 235 23.06 43.34 -97.49
N ARG A 236 23.40 44.51 -98.03
CA ARG A 236 23.72 44.69 -99.46
C ARG A 236 25.02 43.99 -99.90
N SER A 237 25.86 43.57 -98.97
CA SER A 237 27.15 42.94 -99.25
C SER A 237 27.52 41.99 -98.12
N GLU A 238 27.99 40.80 -98.48
CA GLU A 238 28.54 39.79 -97.57
C GLU A 238 29.58 40.38 -96.61
N LYS A 239 30.50 41.21 -97.11
CA LYS A 239 31.56 41.83 -96.31
C LYS A 239 31.02 42.63 -95.12
N LYS A 240 29.84 43.22 -95.24
CA LYS A 240 29.21 44.00 -94.14
C LYS A 240 28.71 43.10 -93.02
N ILE A 241 28.22 41.91 -93.35
CA ILE A 241 27.81 40.90 -92.35
C ILE A 241 29.04 40.38 -91.62
N THR A 242 30.10 40.02 -92.35
CA THR A 242 31.35 39.53 -91.75
C THR A 242 32.04 40.59 -90.86
N GLN A 243 32.05 41.86 -91.29
CA GLN A 243 32.59 42.96 -90.48
C GLN A 243 31.79 43.21 -89.20
N PHE A 244 30.46 43.11 -89.29
CA PHE A 244 29.59 43.23 -88.12
C PHE A 244 29.81 42.09 -87.12
N ILE A 245 29.95 40.85 -87.60
CA ILE A 245 30.23 39.68 -86.75
C ILE A 245 31.56 39.85 -86.05
N LYS A 246 32.63 40.22 -86.78
CA LYS A 246 33.94 40.49 -86.18
C LYS A 246 33.86 41.54 -85.08
N PHE A 247 33.13 42.63 -85.32
CA PHE A 247 32.92 43.68 -84.32
C PHE A 247 32.14 43.18 -83.09
N LEU A 248 31.15 42.30 -83.26
CA LEU A 248 30.43 41.71 -82.14
C LEU A 248 31.34 40.83 -81.29
N THR A 249 32.15 39.98 -81.94
CA THR A 249 33.12 39.11 -81.27
C THR A 249 34.16 39.92 -80.49
N ASP A 250 34.71 40.98 -81.08
CA ASP A 250 35.76 41.81 -80.45
C ASP A 250 35.21 42.69 -79.30
N LYS A 251 33.99 43.23 -79.42
CA LYS A 251 33.44 44.19 -78.45
C LYS A 251 32.69 43.52 -77.29
N TYR A 252 32.06 42.38 -77.53
CA TYR A 252 31.20 41.70 -76.55
C TYR A 252 31.76 40.32 -76.11
N GLU A 253 33.05 40.06 -76.34
CA GLU A 253 33.76 38.79 -76.07
C GLU A 253 33.41 38.13 -74.72
N ASN A 254 33.25 38.93 -73.66
CA ASN A 254 32.96 38.45 -72.30
C ASN A 254 31.48 38.52 -71.89
N ARG A 255 30.57 38.82 -72.81
CA ARG A 255 29.13 39.02 -72.53
C ARG A 255 28.21 38.29 -73.50
N ILE A 256 28.67 38.04 -74.73
CA ILE A 256 27.86 37.49 -75.80
C ILE A 256 28.73 36.57 -76.66
N HIS A 257 28.27 35.35 -76.89
CA HIS A 257 28.81 34.47 -77.91
C HIS A 257 27.97 34.58 -79.19
N ALA A 258 28.60 34.81 -80.33
CA ALA A 258 27.93 35.01 -81.61
C ALA A 258 28.45 33.99 -82.64
N ASP A 259 27.54 33.21 -83.21
CA ASP A 259 27.81 32.18 -84.21
C ASP A 259 26.87 32.34 -85.41
N ILE A 260 27.34 32.01 -86.61
CA ILE A 260 26.55 32.12 -87.84
C ILE A 260 26.62 30.81 -88.62
N ASP A 261 25.45 30.22 -88.91
CA ASP A 261 25.42 28.94 -89.59
C ASP A 261 25.83 29.08 -91.06
N LYS A 262 25.19 30.00 -91.82
CA LYS A 262 25.47 30.24 -93.26
C LYS A 262 25.11 31.67 -93.66
N ILE A 263 25.92 32.26 -94.55
CA ILE A 263 25.58 33.48 -95.30
C ILE A 263 25.28 33.06 -96.74
N TYR A 264 24.10 33.44 -97.26
CA TYR A 264 23.70 33.11 -98.62
C TYR A 264 23.15 34.35 -99.34
N LYS A 265 23.29 34.37 -100.67
CA LYS A 265 22.77 35.44 -101.51
C LYS A 265 21.41 35.04 -102.05
N ASP A 266 20.41 35.90 -101.88
CA ASP A 266 19.10 35.70 -102.51
C ASP A 266 19.20 36.08 -104.01
N GLU A 267 18.98 35.09 -104.87
CA GLU A 267 19.08 35.23 -106.33
C GLU A 267 18.04 36.19 -106.93
N LYS A 268 16.93 36.45 -106.21
CA LYS A 268 15.86 37.34 -106.69
C LYS A 268 16.11 38.80 -106.37
N THR A 269 16.76 39.09 -105.26
CA THR A 269 16.92 40.46 -104.74
C THR A 269 18.37 40.94 -104.75
N GLY A 270 19.34 40.04 -104.91
CA GLY A 270 20.78 40.33 -104.88
C GLY A 270 21.30 40.68 -103.49
N ILE A 271 20.48 40.52 -102.44
CA ILE A 271 20.79 40.84 -101.04
C ILE A 271 21.35 39.59 -100.35
N TYR A 272 22.28 39.78 -99.42
CA TYR A 272 22.87 38.70 -98.63
C TYR A 272 22.10 38.55 -97.31
N HIS A 273 21.79 37.30 -96.96
CA HIS A 273 21.12 36.90 -95.74
C HIS A 273 22.03 36.03 -94.89
N GLY A 274 21.85 36.07 -93.57
CA GLY A 274 22.53 35.15 -92.67
C GLY A 274 21.84 35.06 -91.32
N ASP A 275 21.83 33.86 -90.74
CA ASP A 275 21.19 33.60 -89.44
C ASP A 275 22.25 33.62 -88.33
N LEU A 276 22.25 34.71 -87.56
CA LEU A 276 23.17 34.91 -86.45
C LEU A 276 22.54 34.39 -85.16
N LYS A 277 23.15 33.38 -84.57
CA LYS A 277 22.85 32.88 -83.23
C LYS A 277 23.67 33.65 -82.21
N VAL A 278 23.00 34.19 -81.22
CA VAL A 278 23.58 35.06 -80.20
C VAL A 278 23.18 34.50 -78.84
N THR A 279 24.14 33.98 -78.09
CA THR A 279 23.97 33.49 -76.72
C THR A 279 24.50 34.52 -75.75
N VAL A 280 23.67 34.97 -74.81
CA VAL A 280 24.10 35.88 -73.73
C VAL A 280 24.68 35.04 -72.59
N LEU A 281 25.92 35.33 -72.20
CA LEU A 281 26.66 34.66 -71.13
C LEU A 281 26.26 35.18 -69.75
#